data_AF-A0A8X6SHB5-F1
#
_entry.id   AF-A0A8X6SHB5-F1
#
_cell.length_a   1.000
_cell.length_b   1.000
_cell.length_c   1.000
_cell.angle_alpha   90.00
_cell.angle_beta   90.00
_cell.angle_gamma   90.00
#
_symmetry.space_group_name_H-M   'P 1'
#
loop_
_entity.id
_entity.type
_entity.pdbx_description
1 polymer ?
#
loop_
_entity_poly.entity_id
_entity_poly.type
_entity_poly.pdbx_seq_one_letter_code
_entity_poly.pdbx_strand_id
1 'polypeptide(L)'
;MPAFLDKQVRLSTEDAKETRLVTSIHWVIEAVNGQLKNRRALNNNVPNVQIPYIGDYVKIVCEILNAFHPARFNNMEDENVIAQQMLDIVKKPNYLQQTLFND
;
A
#
# COMPACT_ATOMS: atom_id res chain seq x y z
N MET A 1 10.53 -19.87 -12.60
CA MET A 1 11.09 -19.18 -11.42
C MET A 1 12.62 -19.29 -11.47
N PRO A 2 13.37 -18.27 -10.98
CA PRO A 2 14.83 -18.30 -11.01
C PRO A 2 15.39 -19.51 -10.26
N ALA A 3 16.46 -20.10 -10.78
CA ALA A 3 17.06 -21.34 -10.28
C ALA A 3 17.74 -21.21 -8.90
N PHE A 4 17.86 -19.98 -8.38
CA PHE A 4 18.58 -19.66 -7.14
C PHE A 4 17.67 -19.42 -5.93
N LEU A 5 16.35 -19.51 -6.09
CA LEU A 5 15.44 -19.48 -4.96
C LEU A 5 15.32 -20.89 -4.40
N ASP A 6 15.61 -21.04 -3.10
CA ASP A 6 15.30 -22.26 -2.38
C ASP A 6 13.84 -22.64 -2.62
N LYS A 7 13.58 -23.94 -2.83
CA LYS A 7 12.25 -24.49 -3.16
C LYS A 7 11.23 -24.38 -2.02
N GLN A 8 11.33 -23.40 -1.13
CA GLN A 8 10.26 -23.09 -0.20
C GLN A 8 9.13 -22.41 -0.98
N VAL A 9 8.14 -23.23 -1.36
CA VAL A 9 6.95 -22.82 -2.10
C VAL A 9 5.98 -22.02 -1.22
N ARG A 10 6.21 -21.93 0.10
CA ARG A 10 5.30 -21.34 1.07
C ARG A 10 6.05 -20.50 2.09
N LEU A 11 5.56 -19.27 2.32
CA LEU A 11 5.98 -18.41 3.42
C LEU A 11 5.61 -19.05 4.76
N SER A 12 6.39 -18.77 5.80
CA SER A 12 5.96 -19.05 7.17
C SER A 12 4.73 -18.20 7.52
N THR A 13 4.00 -18.56 8.57
CA THR A 13 2.80 -17.82 8.99
C THR A 13 3.14 -16.37 9.34
N GLU A 14 4.26 -16.17 10.04
CA GLU A 14 4.80 -14.87 10.42
C GLU A 14 5.17 -14.05 9.18
N ASP A 15 5.95 -14.63 8.25
CA ASP A 15 6.37 -13.93 7.03
C ASP A 15 5.18 -13.59 6.13
N ALA A 16 4.16 -14.47 6.09
CA ALA A 16 2.94 -14.23 5.32
C ALA A 16 2.12 -13.07 5.90
N LYS A 17 2.05 -12.93 7.23
CA LYS A 17 1.38 -11.81 7.90
C LYS A 17 2.09 -10.48 7.62
N GLU A 18 3.42 -10.47 7.73
CA GLU A 18 4.22 -9.28 7.43
C GLU A 18 4.07 -8.87 5.95
N THR A 19 4.17 -9.84 5.04
CA THR A 19 3.96 -9.60 3.61
C THR A 19 2.56 -9.05 3.32
N ARG A 20 1.53 -9.55 4.02
CA ARG A 20 0.15 -9.07 3.87
C ARG A 20 -0.02 -7.63 4.37
N LEU A 21 0.65 -7.25 5.45
CA LEU A 21 0.67 -5.88 5.96
C LEU A 21 1.35 -4.92 4.99
N VAL A 22 2.51 -5.31 4.45
CA VAL A 22 3.20 -4.51 3.42
C VAL A 22 2.31 -4.34 2.19
N THR A 23 1.65 -5.43 1.78
CA THR A 23 0.75 -5.41 0.63
C THR A 23 -0.41 -4.44 0.85
N SER A 24 -1.08 -4.46 2.01
CA SER A 24 -2.22 -3.56 2.25
C SER A 24 -1.82 -2.08 2.18
N ILE A 25 -0.65 -1.71 2.69
CA ILE A 25 -0.11 -0.35 2.57
C ILE A 25 0.19 -0.02 1.11
N HIS A 26 0.80 -0.96 0.38
CA HIS A 26 1.11 -0.80 -1.04
C HIS A 26 -0.14 -0.50 -1.88
N TRP A 27 -1.26 -1.18 -1.63
CA TRP A 27 -2.54 -0.91 -2.32
C TRP A 27 -3.01 0.54 -2.14
N VAL A 28 -2.85 1.10 -0.94
CA VAL A 28 -3.20 2.51 -0.67
C VAL A 28 -2.30 3.44 -1.48
N ILE A 29 -0.99 3.18 -1.49
CA ILE A 29 -0.01 3.97 -2.25
C ILE A 29 -0.29 3.89 -3.76
N GLU A 30 -0.60 2.71 -4.29
CA GLU A 30 -0.94 2.51 -5.70
C GLU A 30 -2.21 3.25 -6.09
N ALA A 31 -3.23 3.25 -5.23
CA ALA A 31 -4.46 4.01 -5.46
C ALA A 31 -4.16 5.52 -5.58
N VAL A 32 -3.30 6.06 -4.72
CA VAL A 32 -2.84 7.47 -4.79
C VAL A 32 -2.08 7.72 -6.09
N ASN A 33 -1.13 6.84 -6.42
CA ASN A 33 -0.29 6.97 -7.61
C ASN A 33 -1.09 6.88 -8.90
N GLY A 34 -2.12 6.03 -8.96
CA GLY A 34 -3.02 5.94 -10.10
C GLY A 34 -3.74 7.27 -10.35
N GLN A 35 -4.19 7.95 -9.29
CA GLN A 35 -4.81 9.27 -9.42
C GLN A 35 -3.83 10.35 -9.89
N LEU A 36 -2.60 10.34 -9.40
CA LEU A 36 -1.57 11.29 -9.82
C LEU A 36 -1.22 11.12 -11.30
N LYS A 37 -1.05 9.87 -11.76
CA LYS A 37 -0.77 9.54 -13.16
C LYS A 37 -1.88 9.98 -14.12
N ASN A 38 -3.13 9.98 -13.66
CA ASN A 38 -4.28 10.45 -14.45
C ASN A 38 -4.36 11.97 -14.58
N ARG A 39 -3.52 12.75 -13.90
CA ARG A 39 -3.52 14.21 -14.01
C ARG A 39 -2.71 14.65 -15.20
N ARG A 40 -3.34 15.44 -16.07
CA ARG A 40 -2.75 16.00 -17.29
C ARG A 40 -1.40 16.70 -17.07
N ALA A 41 -1.21 17.34 -15.91
CA ALA A 41 0.04 18.01 -15.54
C ALA A 41 1.22 17.05 -15.31
N LEU A 42 0.95 15.78 -14.95
CA LEU A 42 1.96 14.75 -14.68
C LEU A 42 1.92 13.62 -15.71
N ASN A 43 1.05 13.73 -16.73
CA ASN A 43 0.88 12.69 -17.72
C ASN A 43 1.79 12.94 -18.94
N ASN A 44 2.39 11.87 -19.45
CA ASN A 44 3.20 11.79 -20.67
C ASN A 44 4.66 12.21 -20.55
N ASN A 45 4.99 13.51 -20.66
CA ASN A 45 6.38 13.96 -20.80
C ASN A 45 6.60 15.33 -20.16
N VAL A 46 7.65 15.47 -19.36
CA VAL A 46 8.12 16.76 -18.84
C VAL A 46 9.32 17.21 -19.67
N PRO A 47 9.34 18.45 -20.18
CA PRO A 47 10.52 18.97 -20.90
C PRO A 47 11.78 18.87 -20.03
N ASN A 48 12.94 18.57 -20.61
CA ASN A 48 14.19 18.40 -19.86
C ASN A 48 14.54 19.63 -18.99
N VAL A 49 14.21 20.83 -19.48
CA VAL A 49 14.41 22.10 -18.74
C VAL A 49 13.59 22.15 -17.45
N GLN A 50 12.49 21.41 -17.38
CA GLN A 50 11.57 21.42 -16.25
C GLN A 50 11.78 20.26 -15.27
N ILE A 51 12.69 19.31 -15.55
CA ILE A 51 13.01 18.20 -14.65
C ILE A 51 13.33 18.67 -13.21
N PRO A 52 14.10 19.77 -12.99
CA PRO A 52 14.40 20.25 -11.63
C PRO A 52 13.15 20.62 -10.81
N TYR A 53 12.03 20.96 -11.47
CA TYR A 53 10.80 21.43 -10.84
C TYR A 53 9.73 20.35 -10.69
N ILE A 54 10.03 19.10 -11.07
CA ILE A 54 9.02 18.03 -11.08
C ILE A 54 8.45 17.76 -9.69
N GLY A 55 9.27 17.91 -8.65
CA GLY A 55 8.83 17.80 -7.26
C GLY A 55 7.79 18.86 -6.89
N ASP A 56 7.94 20.08 -7.40
CA ASP A 56 6.99 21.17 -7.16
C ASP A 56 5.69 20.96 -7.93
N TYR A 57 5.75 20.45 -9.16
CA TYR A 57 4.54 20.04 -9.89
C TYR A 57 3.74 18.97 -9.16
N VAL A 58 4.42 17.96 -8.60
CA VAL A 58 3.77 16.93 -7.80
C VAL A 58 3.13 17.53 -6.55
N LYS A 59 3.83 18.41 -5.82
CA LYS A 59 3.27 19.09 -4.64
C LYS A 59 2.02 19.89 -4.98
N ILE A 60 2.08 20.73 -6.02
CA ILE A 60 0.94 21.56 -6.45
C ILE A 60 -0.26 20.68 -6.82
N VAL A 61 -0.03 19.62 -7.60
CA VAL A 61 -1.10 18.68 -7.97
C VAL A 61 -1.68 17.99 -6.73
N CYS A 62 -0.84 17.56 -5.79
CA CYS A 62 -1.30 16.97 -4.53
C CYS A 62 -2.13 17.94 -3.69
N GLU A 63 -1.72 19.21 -3.57
CA GLU A 63 -2.48 20.23 -2.85
C GLU A 63 -3.86 20.46 -3.47
N ILE A 64 -3.92 20.57 -4.81
CA ILE A 64 -5.19 20.69 -5.54
C ILE A 64 -6.08 19.46 -5.29
N LEU A 65 -5.50 18.26 -5.30
CA LEU A 65 -6.25 17.03 -5.01
C LEU A 65 -6.78 17.02 -3.59
N ASN A 66 -5.97 17.39 -2.62
CA ASN A 66 -6.40 17.40 -1.22
C ASN A 66 -7.49 18.45 -0.95
N ALA A 67 -7.47 19.57 -1.68
CA ALA A 67 -8.46 20.64 -1.51
C ALA A 67 -9.80 20.37 -2.21
N PHE A 68 -9.78 19.73 -3.38
CA PHE A 68 -10.96 19.68 -4.26
C PHE A 68 -11.40 18.27 -4.68
N HIS A 69 -10.57 17.25 -4.47
CA HIS A 69 -10.96 15.89 -4.80
C HIS A 69 -11.84 15.32 -3.67
N PRO A 70 -12.91 14.57 -3.99
CA PRO A 70 -13.65 13.86 -2.96
C PRO A 70 -12.72 12.93 -2.17
N ALA A 71 -12.96 12.87 -0.85
CA ALA A 71 -12.25 11.98 0.05
C ALA A 71 -12.32 10.54 -0.51
N ARG A 72 -11.17 9.87 -0.58
CA ARG A 72 -11.08 8.50 -1.13
C ARG A 72 -11.81 7.48 -0.27
N PHE A 73 -11.86 7.77 1.02
CA PHE A 73 -12.57 7.00 2.03
C PHE A 73 -13.70 7.87 2.54
N ASN A 74 -14.93 7.38 2.43
CA ASN A 74 -16.06 7.96 3.14
C ASN A 74 -15.89 7.50 4.59
N ASN A 75 -15.55 8.42 5.49
CA ASN A 75 -15.36 8.17 6.93
C ASN A 75 -16.63 7.57 7.59
N MET A 76 -16.85 6.26 7.44
CA MET A 76 -17.83 5.53 8.24
C MET A 76 -17.20 4.75 9.39
N GLU A 77 -15.90 4.44 9.32
CA GLU A 77 -15.11 3.90 10.45
C GLU A 77 -13.80 4.67 10.57
N ASP A 78 -13.41 4.94 11.81
CA ASP A 78 -12.20 5.66 12.18
C ASP A 78 -10.98 4.87 11.66
N GLU A 79 -10.21 5.43 10.73
CA GLU A 79 -9.07 4.76 10.08
C GLU A 79 -8.07 4.20 11.10
N ASN A 80 -7.99 4.85 12.26
CA ASN A 80 -7.21 4.40 13.42
C ASN A 80 -7.69 3.04 13.94
N VAL A 81 -9.01 2.80 13.95
CA VAL A 81 -9.60 1.52 14.35
C VAL A 81 -9.23 0.43 13.36
N ILE A 82 -9.29 0.69 12.06
CA ILE A 82 -8.93 -0.30 11.03
C ILE A 82 -7.43 -0.61 11.09
N ALA A 83 -6.58 0.41 11.22
CA ALA A 83 -5.14 0.23 11.38
C ALA A 83 -4.81 -0.59 12.64
N GLN A 84 -5.47 -0.28 13.76
CA GLN A 84 -5.31 -1.04 15.01
C GLN A 84 -5.79 -2.48 14.85
N GLN A 85 -6.93 -2.73 14.19
CA GLN A 85 -7.41 -4.07 13.88
C GLN A 85 -6.42 -4.86 13.02
N MET A 86 -5.81 -4.24 12.00
CA MET A 86 -4.79 -4.89 11.18
C MET A 86 -3.58 -5.30 12.02
N LEU A 87 -3.10 -4.43 12.90
CA LEU A 87 -2.00 -4.74 13.82
C LEU A 87 -2.37 -5.86 14.79
N ASP A 88 -3.59 -5.86 15.31
CA ASP A 88 -4.08 -6.89 16.23
C ASP A 88 -4.20 -8.25 15.51
N ILE A 89 -4.65 -8.27 14.25
CA ILE A 89 -4.72 -9.49 13.43
C ILE A 89 -3.33 -10.07 13.16
N VAL A 90 -2.33 -9.23 12.89
CA VAL A 90 -0.94 -9.69 12.71
C VAL A 90 -0.44 -10.38 13.98
N LYS A 91 -0.76 -9.84 15.16
CA LYS A 91 -0.35 -10.38 16.47
C LYS A 91 -1.11 -11.65 16.88
N LYS A 92 -2.31 -11.91 16.35
CA LYS A 92 -3.11 -13.08 16.74
C LYS A 92 -2.40 -14.38 16.37
N PRO A 93 -2.31 -15.37 17.29
CA PRO A 93 -1.73 -16.67 16.99
C PRO A 93 -2.60 -17.41 15.97
N ASN A 94 -1.96 -18.26 15.16
CA ASN A 94 -2.69 -19.10 14.19
C ASN A 94 -3.30 -20.30 14.91
N TYR A 95 -4.57 -20.17 15.32
CA TYR A 95 -5.30 -21.22 16.03
C TYR A 95 -5.41 -22.53 15.24
N LEU A 96 -5.46 -22.48 13.90
CA LEU A 96 -5.47 -23.67 13.04
C LEU A 96 -4.13 -24.41 13.07
N GLN A 97 -3.03 -23.65 13.16
CA GLN A 97 -1.70 -24.22 13.32
C GLN A 97 -1.58 -24.93 14.68
N GLN A 98 -2.11 -24.33 15.75
CA GLN A 98 -2.13 -24.94 17.09
C GLN A 98 -2.92 -26.25 17.13
N THR A 99 -4.05 -26.35 16.42
CA THR A 99 -4.83 -27.60 16.36
C THR A 99 -4.15 -28.72 15.57
N LEU A 100 -3.25 -28.42 14.63
CA LEU A 100 -2.56 -29.42 13.81
C LEU A 100 -1.28 -29.97 14.44
N PHE A 101 -0.73 -29.29 15.45
CA PHE A 101 0.50 -29.68 16.15
C PHE A 101 0.25 -30.25 17.57
N ASN A 102 -1.02 -30.46 17.95
CA ASN A 102 -1.42 -31.01 19.25
C ASN A 102 -1.86 -32.49 19.18
N ASP A 103 -1.60 -33.19 18.07
CA ASP A 103 -1.69 -34.66 17.92
C ASP A 103 -0.27 -35.26 17.82
#